data_AF-A0A838HAW9-F1
#
_entry.id   AF-A0A838HAW9-F1
#
_cell.length_a   1.000
_cell.length_b   1.000
_cell.length_c   1.000
_cell.angle_alpha   90.00
_cell.angle_beta   90.00
_cell.angle_gamma   90.00
#
_symmetry.space_group_name_H-M   'P 1'
#
loop_
_entity.id
_entity.type
_entity.pdbx_description
1 polymer ?
#
loop_
_entity_poly.entity_id
_entity_poly.type
_entity_poly.pdbx_seq_one_letter_code
_entity_poly.pdbx_strand_id
1 'polypeptide(L)'
;MHDPADEALIQEILPVLDLDHQYTRLVEAWNDELLAQIRRCGSAAGKRLGYKMRTFASDPDRRNDRRITVWVIVTDSNPDEEDRIRERSELLINYTLNQLLG
;
A
#
# COMPACT_ATOMS: atom_id res chain seq x y z
N MET A 1 -21.37 6.37 10.52
CA MET A 1 -21.07 7.69 9.92
C MET A 1 -19.59 7.64 9.55
N HIS A 2 -19.24 7.70 8.27
CA HIS A 2 -17.83 7.67 7.84
C HIS A 2 -17.21 9.03 8.16
N ASP A 3 -16.12 9.05 8.91
CA ASP A 3 -15.36 10.28 9.19
C ASP A 3 -14.82 10.82 7.85
N PRO A 4 -15.06 12.10 7.49
CA PRO A 4 -14.49 12.70 6.29
C PRO A 4 -12.96 12.55 6.19
N ALA A 5 -12.25 12.55 7.32
CA ALA A 5 -10.80 12.33 7.36
C ALA A 5 -10.42 10.90 6.95
N ASP A 6 -11.22 9.92 7.36
CA ASP A 6 -11.02 8.52 6.96
C ASP A 6 -11.24 8.35 5.46
N GLU A 7 -12.29 8.96 4.89
CA GLU A 7 -12.52 8.88 3.45
C GLU A 7 -11.37 9.52 2.66
N ALA A 8 -10.88 10.68 3.09
CA ALA A 8 -9.74 11.33 2.45
C ALA A 8 -8.49 10.43 2.45
N LEU A 9 -8.20 9.78 3.58
CA LEU A 9 -7.06 8.87 3.69
C LEU A 9 -7.27 7.58 2.87
N ILE A 10 -8.50 7.07 2.76
CA ILE A 10 -8.80 5.95 1.87
C ILE A 10 -8.52 6.33 0.41
N GLN A 11 -8.94 7.52 -0.02
CA GLN A 11 -8.68 8.01 -1.39
C GLN A 11 -7.19 8.24 -1.64
N GLU A 12 -6.40 8.57 -0.62
CA GLU A 12 -4.93 8.63 -0.69
C GLU A 12 -4.32 7.23 -0.87
N ILE A 13 -4.78 6.23 -0.10
CA ILE A 13 -4.19 4.88 -0.07
C ILE A 13 -4.57 4.06 -1.31
N LEU A 14 -5.82 4.15 -1.77
CA LEU A 14 -6.38 3.32 -2.85
C LEU A 14 -5.52 3.26 -4.12
N PRO A 15 -5.18 4.38 -4.79
CA PRO A 15 -4.45 4.33 -6.06
C PRO A 15 -3.04 3.75 -5.90
N VAL A 16 -2.41 3.94 -4.73
CA VAL A 16 -1.08 3.40 -4.45
C VAL A 16 -1.14 1.88 -4.27
N LEU A 17 -2.19 1.38 -3.60
CA LEU A 17 -2.39 -0.06 -3.46
C LEU A 17 -2.72 -0.75 -4.77
N ASP A 18 -3.48 -0.10 -5.65
CA ASP A 18 -3.84 -0.62 -6.98
C ASP A 18 -2.63 -0.73 -7.92
N LEU A 19 -1.66 0.19 -7.79
CA LEU A 19 -0.48 0.24 -8.66
C LEU A 19 0.72 -0.52 -8.11
N ASP A 20 1.05 -0.30 -6.84
CA ASP A 20 2.31 -0.71 -6.21
C ASP A 20 2.12 -1.75 -5.10
N HIS A 21 0.88 -2.12 -4.78
CA HIS A 21 0.53 -3.12 -3.75
C HIS A 21 1.01 -2.77 -2.33
N GLN A 22 1.56 -1.57 -2.13
CA GLN A 22 2.03 -1.11 -0.84
C GLN A 22 1.87 0.39 -0.69
N TYR A 23 1.42 0.84 0.47
CA TYR A 23 1.40 2.23 0.89
C TYR A 23 2.34 2.41 2.08
N THR A 24 3.18 3.45 2.05
CA THR A 24 4.14 3.74 3.12
C THR A 24 4.01 5.17 3.59
N ARG A 25 4.01 5.40 4.91
CA ARG A 25 3.99 6.74 5.51
C ARG A 25 4.84 6.83 6.77
N LEU A 26 5.49 7.97 6.96
CA LEU A 26 6.13 8.33 8.23
C LEU A 26 5.12 9.03 9.14
N VAL A 27 5.09 8.60 10.39
CA VAL A 27 4.20 9.11 11.44
C VAL A 27 5.04 9.41 12.68
N GLU A 28 4.71 10.47 13.40
CA GLU A 28 5.33 10.75 14.69
C GLU A 28 5.01 9.63 15.70
N ALA A 29 5.98 9.20 16.50
CA ALA A 29 5.79 8.06 17.41
C ALA A 29 4.71 8.27 18.49
N TRP A 30 4.40 9.52 18.83
CA TRP A 30 3.33 9.85 19.78
C TRP A 30 1.94 9.88 19.14
N ASN A 31 1.84 9.81 17.81
CA ASN A 31 0.57 9.94 17.10
C ASN A 31 -0.09 8.58 16.87
N ASP A 32 -0.49 7.95 17.97
CA ASP A 32 -1.17 6.65 17.96
C ASP A 32 -2.52 6.69 17.22
N GLU A 33 -3.19 7.84 17.25
CA GLU A 33 -4.46 8.06 16.56
C GLU A 33 -4.31 7.95 15.05
N LEU A 34 -3.32 8.64 14.46
CA LEU A 34 -3.04 8.55 13.03
C LEU A 34 -2.57 7.14 12.63
N LEU A 35 -1.78 6.47 13.46
CA LEU A 35 -1.39 5.08 13.22
C LEU A 35 -2.62 4.15 13.16
N ALA A 36 -3.54 4.30 14.12
CA ALA A 36 -4.78 3.54 14.13
C ALA A 36 -5.68 3.88 12.93
N GLN A 37 -5.70 5.16 12.53
CA GLN A 37 -6.43 5.62 11.36
C GLN A 37 -5.91 4.97 10.07
N ILE A 38 -4.58 4.97 9.84
CA ILE A 38 -3.95 4.32 8.69
C ILE A 38 -4.28 2.83 8.63
N ARG A 39 -4.24 2.12 9.77
CA ARG A 39 -4.61 0.69 9.83
C ARG A 39 -6.05 0.44 9.39
N ARG A 40 -7.01 1.24 9.88
CA ARG A 40 -8.42 1.11 9.53
C ARG A 40 -8.68 1.47 8.07
N CYS A 41 -8.13 2.60 7.61
CA CYS A 41 -8.29 3.08 6.23
C CYS A 41 -7.62 2.15 5.22
N GLY A 42 -6.43 1.63 5.53
CA GLY A 42 -5.75 0.64 4.70
C GLY A 42 -6.56 -0.66 4.54
N SER A 43 -7.20 -1.11 5.62
CA SER A 43 -8.10 -2.27 5.56
C SER A 43 -9.36 -1.98 4.73
N ALA A 44 -9.93 -0.79 4.86
CA ALA A 44 -11.08 -0.37 4.07
C ALA A 44 -10.75 -0.23 2.58
N ALA A 45 -9.59 0.34 2.24
CA ALA A 45 -9.07 0.45 0.88
C ALA A 45 -8.87 -0.94 0.26
N GLY A 46 -8.17 -1.84 0.97
CA GLY A 46 -8.00 -3.23 0.50
C GLY A 46 -9.31 -3.96 0.26
N LYS A 47 -10.31 -3.77 1.15
CA LYS A 47 -11.66 -4.33 0.95
C LYS A 47 -12.33 -3.80 -0.33
N ARG A 48 -12.14 -2.53 -0.69
CA ARG A 48 -12.68 -1.93 -1.94
C ARG A 48 -12.01 -2.53 -3.18
N LEU A 49 -10.73 -2.90 -3.09
CA LEU A 49 -9.97 -3.54 -4.17
C LEU A 49 -10.11 -5.07 -4.20
N GLY A 50 -10.71 -5.68 -3.17
CA GLY A 50 -10.81 -7.14 -3.05
C GLY A 50 -9.50 -7.81 -2.60
N TYR A 51 -8.58 -7.07 -1.98
CA TYR A 51 -7.29 -7.58 -1.51
C TYR A 51 -7.30 -7.90 -0.02
N LYS A 52 -6.46 -8.87 0.40
CA LYS A 52 -6.13 -9.05 1.82
C LYS A 52 -4.92 -8.20 2.17
N MET A 53 -5.08 -7.36 3.19
CA MET A 53 -4.05 -6.42 3.61
C MET A 53 -3.40 -6.80 4.93
N ARG A 54 -2.15 -6.39 5.11
CA ARG A 54 -1.49 -6.35 6.42
C ARG A 54 -0.85 -4.99 6.63
N THR A 55 -0.96 -4.47 7.86
CA THR A 55 -0.27 -3.25 8.25
C THR A 55 0.89 -3.57 9.19
N PHE A 56 2.07 -3.03 8.90
CA PHE A 56 3.26 -3.10 9.72
C PHE A 56 3.66 -1.71 10.20
N ALA A 57 4.27 -1.62 11.38
CA ALA A 57 4.81 -0.39 11.93
C ALA A 57 6.21 -0.67 12.46
N SER A 58 7.17 0.18 12.13
CA SER A 58 8.53 0.07 12.67
C SER A 58 8.56 0.41 14.16
N ASP A 59 9.51 -0.16 14.89
CA ASP A 59 9.82 0.25 16.26
C ASP A 59 10.50 1.64 16.26
N PRO A 60 9.88 2.68 16.86
CA PRO A 60 10.45 4.02 16.89
C PRO A 60 11.73 4.11 17.71
N ASP A 61 11.92 3.25 18.73
CA ASP A 61 13.10 3.25 19.58
C ASP A 61 14.35 2.71 18.85
N ARG A 62 14.13 2.04 17.71
CA ARG A 62 15.19 1.56 16.81
C ARG A 62 15.54 2.58 15.73
N ARG A 63 14.93 3.78 15.72
CA ARG A 63 15.18 4.82 14.72
C ARG A 63 15.71 6.11 15.36
N ASN A 64 16.67 6.73 14.67
CA ASN A 64 17.29 7.98 15.13
C ASN A 64 16.35 9.19 15.05
N ASP A 65 15.28 9.11 14.25
CA ASP A 65 14.32 10.20 14.03
C ASP A 65 13.09 10.12 14.94
N ARG A 66 12.98 9.06 15.79
CA ARG A 66 11.81 8.79 16.65
C ARG A 66 10.47 8.78 15.90
N ARG A 67 10.47 8.49 14.60
CA ARG A 67 9.26 8.34 13.80
C ARG A 67 8.97 6.87 13.55
N ILE A 68 7.72 6.56 13.30
CA ILE A 68 7.25 5.24 12.91
C ILE A 68 7.06 5.25 11.40
N THR A 69 7.71 4.32 10.70
CA THR A 69 7.31 3.99 9.33
C THR A 69 6.17 2.99 9.38
N VAL A 70 5.06 3.34 8.74
CA VAL A 70 3.87 2.50 8.62
C VAL A 70 3.78 2.00 7.19
N TRP A 71 3.63 0.69 7.02
CA TRP A 71 3.43 0.03 5.74
C TRP A 71 2.07 -0.65 5.71
N VAL A 72 1.26 -0.40 4.70
CA VAL A 72 0.04 -1.15 4.39
C VAL A 72 0.31 -1.93 3.11
N ILE A 73 0.32 -3.26 3.17
CA ILE A 73 0.80 -4.11 2.08
C ILE A 73 -0.25 -5.16 1.71
N VAL A 74 -0.44 -5.40 0.41
CA VAL A 74 -1.25 -6.50 -0.12
C VAL A 74 -0.53 -7.81 0.16
N THR A 75 -1.23 -8.75 0.80
CA THR A 75 -0.70 -10.09 1.15
C THR A 75 -1.32 -11.20 0.33
N ASP A 76 -2.45 -10.91 -0.33
CA ASP A 76 -3.19 -11.83 -1.18
C ASP A 76 -4.06 -10.97 -2.11
N SER A 77 -3.96 -11.22 -3.42
CA SER A 77 -4.75 -10.57 -4.46
C SER A 77 -5.61 -11.62 -5.16
N ASN A 78 -6.78 -11.24 -5.68
CA ASN A 78 -7.65 -12.15 -6.43
C ASN A 78 -6.86 -12.82 -7.61
N PRO A 79 -7.07 -14.10 -7.95
CA PRO A 79 -6.43 -14.76 -9.11
C PRO A 79 -6.42 -13.95 -10.42
N ASP A 80 -7.45 -13.15 -10.71
CA ASP A 80 -7.49 -12.28 -11.91
C ASP A 80 -6.39 -11.19 -11.90
N GLU A 81 -5.93 -10.80 -10.71
CA GLU A 81 -4.85 -9.83 -10.51
C GLU A 81 -3.47 -10.45 -10.76
N GLU A 82 -3.29 -11.71 -10.38
CA GLU A 82 -2.04 -12.45 -10.60
C GLU A 82 -1.78 -12.59 -12.11
N ASP A 83 -2.83 -12.86 -12.89
CA ASP A 83 -2.77 -12.87 -14.34
C ASP A 83 -2.49 -11.47 -14.94
N ARG A 84 -3.07 -10.40 -14.39
CA ARG A 84 -2.75 -9.02 -14.82
C ARG A 84 -1.31 -8.62 -14.52
N ILE A 85 -0.78 -9.00 -13.36
CA ILE A 85 0.61 -8.72 -12.97
C ILE A 85 1.57 -9.48 -13.88
N ARG A 86 1.25 -10.74 -14.18
CA ARG A 86 1.99 -11.55 -15.14
C ARG A 86 1.99 -10.89 -16.53
N GLU A 87 0.82 -10.50 -17.04
CA GLU A 87 0.68 -9.83 -18.34
C GLU A 87 1.46 -8.50 -18.38
N ARG A 88 1.37 -7.67 -17.35
CA ARG A 88 2.15 -6.42 -17.24
C ARG A 88 3.66 -6.67 -17.19
N SER A 89 4.09 -7.69 -16.45
CA SER A 89 5.50 -8.05 -16.33
C SER A 89 6.04 -8.53 -17.67
N GLU A 90 5.28 -9.36 -18.39
CA GLU A 90 5.61 -9.80 -19.75
C GLU A 90 5.74 -8.61 -20.73
N LEU A 91 4.82 -7.64 -20.66
CA LEU A 91 4.89 -6.41 -21.48
C LEU A 91 6.14 -5.58 -21.17
N LEU A 92 6.49 -5.40 -19.89
CA LEU A 92 7.67 -4.65 -19.48
C LEU A 92 8.96 -5.33 -19.96
N ILE A 93 9.06 -6.65 -19.79
CA ILE A 93 10.19 -7.46 -20.26
C ILE A 93 10.33 -7.33 -21.78
N ASN A 94 9.23 -7.47 -22.53
CA ASN A 94 9.24 -7.36 -23.99
C ASN A 94 9.63 -5.96 -24.46
N TYR A 95 9.14 -4.90 -23.80
CA TYR A 95 9.52 -3.53 -24.10
C TYR A 95 11.04 -3.31 -23.88
N THR A 96 11.56 -3.75 -22.73
CA THR A 96 12.99 -3.63 -22.41
C THR A 96 13.86 -4.45 -23.36
N LEU A 97 13.47 -5.68 -23.70
CA LEU A 97 14.20 -6.51 -24.66
C LEU A 97 14.23 -5.87 -26.05
N ASN A 98 13.11 -5.31 -26.53
CA ASN A 98 13.06 -4.61 -27.81
C ASN A 98 13.93 -3.35 -27.82
N GLN A 99 14.10 -2.66 -26.69
CA GLN A 99 15.02 -1.52 -26.61
C GLN A 99 16.50 -1.90 -26.53
N LEU A 100 16.82 -3.11 -26.07
CA LEU A 100 18.20 -3.59 -25.95
C LEU A 100 18.70 -4.34 -27.19
N LEU A 101 17.78 -4.91 -27.98
CA LEU A 101 18.08 -5.74 -29.15
C LEU A 101 17.72 -5.08 -30.50
N GLY A 102 17.05 -3.93 -30.47
CA GLY A 102 16.80 -3.05 -31.63
C GLY A 102 17.80 -1.92 -31.71
#